data_AF-A0A527HJP4-F1
#
_entry.id   AF-A0A527HJP4-F1
#
_cell.length_a   1.000
_cell.length_b   1.000
_cell.length_c   1.000
_cell.angle_alpha   90.00
_cell.angle_beta   90.00
_cell.angle_gamma   90.00
#
_symmetry.space_group_name_H-M   'P 1'
#
loop_
_entity.id
_entity.type
_entity.pdbx_description
1 polymer ?
#
loop_
_entity_poly.entity_id
_entity_poly.type
_entity_poly.pdbx_seq_one_letter_code
_entity_poly.pdbx_strand_id
1 'polypeptide(L)'
;MASVTMSESKPSGFMPAAFRNATADALCMVAVLLLVALAAFIFGSAAMQRVVTYAAIMLTAVLGLQIFSGNSGIVSFGQAAFVGLGAYATGILTMPTALQRTALRDLPQFLAGYQLSFFAALAVVLALAVIVGLLTGTPLL
;
A
#
# COMPACT_ATOMS: atom_id res chain seq x y z
N MET A 1 -2.21 -59.09 25.68
CA MET A 1 -2.89 -57.89 26.21
C MET A 1 -2.21 -56.66 25.64
N ALA A 2 -2.97 -55.88 24.87
CA ALA A 2 -2.74 -54.52 24.37
C ALA A 2 -1.40 -54.19 23.68
N SER A 3 -1.36 -54.43 22.37
CA SER A 3 -0.46 -53.76 21.42
C SER A 3 -0.77 -52.26 21.38
N VAL A 4 0.21 -51.43 21.77
CA VAL A 4 0.15 -49.97 21.64
C VAL A 4 0.27 -49.61 20.16
N THR A 5 -0.85 -49.30 19.52
CA THR A 5 -0.89 -48.72 18.18
C THR A 5 -0.48 -47.25 18.29
N MET A 6 0.77 -46.95 17.90
CA MET A 6 1.21 -45.58 17.63
C MET A 6 0.37 -45.04 16.48
N SER A 7 -0.51 -44.09 16.80
CA SER A 7 -1.22 -43.31 15.79
C SER A 7 -0.21 -42.34 15.18
N GLU A 8 0.33 -42.70 14.01
CA GLU A 8 1.09 -41.76 13.20
C GLU A 8 0.16 -40.64 12.72
N SER A 9 0.34 -39.45 13.28
CA SER A 9 -0.32 -38.24 12.79
C SER A 9 0.32 -37.84 11.47
N LYS A 10 -0.32 -38.26 10.38
CA LYS A 10 -0.05 -37.78 9.02
C LYS A 10 -0.02 -36.24 9.02
N PRO A 11 1.09 -35.58 8.66
CA PRO A 11 1.13 -34.13 8.60
C PRO A 11 0.29 -33.69 7.39
N SER A 12 -0.99 -33.43 7.61
CA SER A 12 -1.87 -32.83 6.61
C SER A 12 -1.59 -31.33 6.55
N GLY A 13 -0.70 -30.92 5.66
CA GLY A 13 -0.48 -29.51 5.35
C GLY A 13 0.43 -29.35 4.14
N PHE A 14 -0.13 -28.84 3.04
CA PHE A 14 0.57 -28.57 1.77
C PHE A 14 1.56 -27.40 1.84
N MET A 15 1.80 -26.83 3.03
CA MET A 15 2.68 -25.67 3.25
C MET A 15 3.54 -25.86 4.52
N PRO A 16 4.82 -25.47 4.51
CA PRO A 16 5.68 -25.46 5.70
C PRO A 16 5.03 -24.66 6.84
N ALA A 17 5.15 -25.13 8.08
CA ALA A 17 4.54 -24.49 9.25
C ALA A 17 4.96 -23.01 9.42
N ALA A 18 6.19 -22.67 9.05
CA ALA A 18 6.70 -21.29 9.06
C ALA A 18 5.92 -20.38 8.09
N PHE A 19 5.61 -20.85 6.88
CA PHE A 19 4.86 -20.07 5.89
C PHE A 19 3.42 -19.84 6.36
N ARG A 20 2.78 -20.87 6.93
CA ARG A 20 1.42 -20.76 7.47
C ARG A 20 1.33 -19.71 8.57
N ASN A 21 2.27 -19.71 9.51
CA ASN A 21 2.29 -18.75 10.62
C ASN A 21 2.51 -17.32 10.10
N ALA A 22 3.47 -17.12 9.18
CA ALA A 22 3.71 -15.81 8.58
C ALA A 22 2.48 -15.28 7.83
N THR A 23 1.76 -16.13 7.08
CA THR A 23 0.51 -15.72 6.43
C THR A 23 -0.60 -15.39 7.42
N ALA A 24 -0.69 -16.14 8.52
CA ALA A 24 -1.67 -15.88 9.57
C ALA A 24 -1.40 -14.54 10.28
N ASP A 25 -0.14 -14.26 10.60
CA ASP A 25 0.29 -13.00 11.23
C ASP A 25 0.01 -11.81 10.30
N ALA A 26 0.34 -11.94 9.00
CA ALA A 26 0.05 -10.92 8.01
C ALA A 26 -1.46 -10.65 7.87
N LEU A 27 -2.28 -11.71 7.78
CA LEU A 27 -3.74 -11.59 7.71
C LEU A 27 -4.32 -10.96 8.97
N CYS A 28 -3.80 -11.31 10.16
CA CYS A 28 -4.17 -10.72 11.42
C CYS A 28 -3.90 -9.20 11.42
N MET A 29 -2.70 -8.81 10.99
CA MET A 29 -2.33 -7.39 10.88
C MET A 29 -3.25 -6.63 9.93
N VAL A 30 -3.54 -7.17 8.74
CA VAL A 30 -4.47 -6.55 7.78
C VAL A 30 -5.88 -6.43 8.39
N ALA A 31 -6.36 -7.47 9.07
CA ALA A 31 -7.68 -7.46 9.71
C ALA A 31 -7.76 -6.36 10.78
N VAL A 32 -6.75 -6.22 11.63
CA VAL A 32 -6.70 -5.16 12.66
C VAL A 32 -6.70 -3.77 12.02
N LEU A 33 -5.89 -3.54 10.98
CA LEU A 33 -5.85 -2.26 10.29
C LEU A 33 -7.19 -1.90 9.63
N LEU A 34 -7.87 -2.88 9.03
CA LEU A 34 -9.21 -2.69 8.46
C LEU A 34 -10.25 -2.36 9.54
N LEU A 35 -10.19 -3.02 10.71
CA LEU A 35 -11.07 -2.72 11.83
C LEU A 35 -10.84 -1.30 12.36
N VAL A 36 -9.59 -0.86 12.49
CA VAL A 36 -9.26 0.52 12.90
C VAL A 36 -9.78 1.53 11.87
N ALA A 37 -9.56 1.27 10.57
CA ALA A 37 -10.06 2.13 9.51
C ALA A 37 -11.59 2.22 9.50
N LEU A 38 -12.28 1.07 9.69
CA LEU A 38 -13.74 1.01 9.77
C LEU A 38 -14.26 1.76 11.01
N ALA A 39 -13.62 1.58 12.17
CA ALA A 39 -13.99 2.29 13.39
C ALA A 39 -13.82 3.81 13.22
N ALA A 40 -12.72 4.25 12.61
CA ALA A 40 -12.50 5.67 12.30
C ALA A 40 -13.51 6.22 11.27
N PHE A 41 -13.95 5.39 10.33
CA PHE A 41 -14.98 5.77 9.36
C PHE A 41 -16.36 5.94 10.00
N ILE A 42 -16.77 5.01 10.87
CA ILE A 42 -18.11 5.01 11.49
C ILE A 42 -18.19 6.01 12.65
N PHE A 43 -17.18 6.05 13.52
CA PHE A 43 -17.21 6.81 14.78
C PHE A 43 -16.32 8.06 14.77
N GLY A 44 -15.41 8.17 13.81
CA GLY A 44 -14.41 9.24 13.78
C GLY A 44 -14.90 10.53 13.11
N SER A 45 -14.35 11.66 13.57
CA SER A 45 -14.52 12.95 12.90
C SER A 45 -13.70 13.01 11.60
N ALA A 46 -13.98 13.99 10.73
CA ALA A 46 -13.20 14.20 9.51
C ALA A 46 -11.69 14.41 9.77
N ALA A 47 -11.33 14.99 10.92
CA ALA A 47 -9.93 15.14 11.34
C ALA A 47 -9.31 13.78 11.67
N MET A 48 -10.02 12.93 12.44
CA MET A 48 -9.58 11.58 12.78
C MET A 48 -9.40 10.72 11.53
N GLN A 49 -10.34 10.78 10.59
CA GLN A 49 -10.26 10.04 9.32
C GLN A 49 -9.02 10.43 8.50
N ARG A 50 -8.68 11.72 8.46
CA ARG A 50 -7.44 12.20 7.80
C ARG A 50 -6.19 11.67 8.47
N VAL A 51 -6.14 11.66 9.80
CA VAL A 51 -4.99 11.13 10.56
C VAL A 51 -4.82 9.64 10.31
N VAL A 52 -5.90 8.86 10.37
CA VAL A 52 -5.86 7.40 10.13
C VAL A 52 -5.46 7.10 8.68
N THR A 53 -5.97 7.86 7.71
CA THR A 53 -5.56 7.73 6.31
C THR A 53 -4.06 8.03 6.13
N TYR A 54 -3.57 9.10 6.74
CA TYR A 54 -2.15 9.46 6.69
C TYR A 54 -1.26 8.40 7.35
N ALA A 55 -1.69 7.86 8.49
CA ALA A 55 -1.00 6.78 9.16
C ALA A 55 -0.94 5.51 8.30
N ALA A 56 -2.04 5.15 7.62
CA ALA A 56 -2.09 4.01 6.71
C ALA A 56 -1.15 4.18 5.49
N ILE A 57 -1.09 5.39 4.93
CA ILE A 57 -0.15 5.74 3.84
C ILE A 57 1.30 5.60 4.33
N MET A 58 1.63 6.17 5.49
CA MET A 58 2.99 6.08 6.05
C MET A 58 3.39 4.66 6.41
N LEU A 59 2.48 3.88 6.98
CA LEU A 59 2.69 2.46 7.25
C LEU A 59 2.98 1.70 5.95
N THR A 60 2.23 1.95 4.89
CA THR A 60 2.45 1.32 3.58
C THR A 60 3.83 1.68 3.01
N ALA A 61 4.23 2.96 3.12
CA ALA A 61 5.54 3.42 2.66
C ALA A 61 6.69 2.75 3.42
N VAL A 62 6.58 2.65 4.75
CA VAL A 62 7.59 2.00 5.60
C VAL A 62 7.66 0.50 5.34
N LEU A 63 6.51 -0.18 5.18
CA LEU A 63 6.48 -1.61 4.85
C LEU A 63 7.11 -1.88 3.49
N GLY A 64 6.82 -1.07 2.47
CA GLY A 64 7.45 -1.18 1.15
C GLY A 64 8.97 -1.03 1.22
N LEU A 65 9.44 -0.05 2.00
CA LEU A 65 10.87 0.12 2.25
C LEU A 65 11.49 -1.08 3.00
N GLN A 66 10.80 -1.61 4.02
CA GLN A 66 11.25 -2.74 4.82
C GLN A 66 11.37 -4.03 3.99
N ILE A 67 10.43 -4.30 3.09
CA ILE A 67 10.46 -5.50 2.23
C ILE A 67 11.74 -5.54 1.38
N PHE A 68 12.20 -4.39 0.89
CA PHE A 68 13.44 -4.30 0.13
C PHE A 68 14.67 -4.17 1.04
N SER A 69 14.72 -3.08 1.81
CA SER A 69 15.93 -2.70 2.56
C SER A 69 16.16 -3.61 3.77
N GLY A 70 15.09 -4.02 4.43
CA GLY A 70 15.16 -4.91 5.61
C GLY A 70 15.63 -6.33 5.26
N ASN A 71 15.29 -6.83 4.08
CA ASN A 71 15.71 -8.15 3.62
C ASN A 71 17.08 -8.14 2.92
N SER A 72 17.46 -7.04 2.27
CA SER A 72 18.72 -6.93 1.53
C SER A 72 19.89 -6.35 2.35
N GLY A 73 19.59 -5.62 3.43
CA GLY A 73 20.59 -4.83 4.15
C GLY A 73 21.06 -3.56 3.41
N ILE A 74 20.46 -3.24 2.25
CA ILE A 74 20.81 -2.07 1.44
C ILE A 74 19.72 -1.02 1.58
N VAL A 75 20.09 0.22 1.90
CA VAL A 75 19.15 1.34 1.94
C VAL A 75 18.81 1.79 0.51
N SER A 76 17.52 1.74 0.14
CA SER A 76 17.04 2.24 -1.15
C SER A 76 16.21 3.51 -1.00
N PHE A 77 16.67 4.59 -1.63
CA PHE A 77 15.91 5.84 -1.74
C PHE A 77 14.88 5.81 -2.88
N GLY A 78 14.97 4.83 -3.79
CA GLY A 78 14.05 4.72 -4.93
C GLY A 78 12.59 4.53 -4.49
N GLN A 79 12.35 3.74 -3.44
CA GLN A 79 11.00 3.54 -2.90
C GLN A 79 10.35 4.86 -2.48
N ALA A 80 11.09 5.75 -1.80
CA ALA A 80 10.57 7.06 -1.40
C ALA A 80 10.19 7.94 -2.61
N ALA A 81 10.98 7.87 -3.70
CA ALA A 81 10.67 8.58 -4.94
C ALA A 81 9.36 8.07 -5.59
N PHE A 82 9.14 6.75 -5.63
CA PHE A 82 7.90 6.17 -6.18
C PHE A 82 6.68 6.45 -5.28
N VAL A 83 6.85 6.44 -3.96
CA VAL A 83 5.79 6.86 -3.02
C VAL A 83 5.41 8.31 -3.27
N GLY A 84 6.39 9.21 -3.41
CA GLY A 84 6.16 10.62 -3.72
C GLY A 84 5.46 10.83 -5.07
N LEU A 85 5.92 10.14 -6.11
CA LEU A 85 5.32 10.18 -7.45
C LEU A 85 3.84 9.76 -7.41
N GLY A 86 3.54 8.63 -6.76
CA GLY A 86 2.19 8.11 -6.66
C GLY A 86 1.27 9.00 -5.83
N ALA A 87 1.75 9.50 -4.68
CA ALA A 87 0.99 10.39 -3.82
C ALA A 87 0.65 11.70 -4.54
N TYR A 88 1.62 12.30 -5.24
CA TYR A 88 1.42 13.54 -5.98
C TYR A 88 0.42 13.37 -7.13
N ALA A 89 0.62 12.36 -7.97
CA ALA A 89 -0.26 12.10 -9.11
C ALA A 89 -1.70 11.75 -8.65
N THR A 90 -1.85 10.92 -7.62
CA THR A 90 -3.18 10.59 -7.05
C THR A 90 -3.85 11.83 -6.45
N GLY A 91 -3.09 12.67 -5.74
CA GLY A 91 -3.60 13.88 -5.11
C GLY A 91 -4.18 14.86 -6.12
N ILE A 92 -3.52 15.06 -7.26
CA ILE A 92 -4.02 15.93 -8.34
C ILE A 92 -5.25 15.31 -9.02
N LEU A 93 -5.19 14.02 -9.36
CA LEU A 93 -6.23 13.37 -10.18
C LEU A 93 -7.55 13.11 -9.44
N THR A 94 -7.52 13.00 -8.11
CA THR A 94 -8.70 12.69 -7.29
C THR A 94 -9.30 13.92 -6.58
N MET A 95 -8.61 15.07 -6.60
CA MET A 95 -9.07 16.27 -5.91
C MET A 95 -10.34 16.82 -6.57
N PRO A 96 -11.36 17.24 -5.79
CA PRO A 96 -12.54 17.90 -6.34
C PRO A 96 -12.17 19.15 -7.13
N THR A 97 -12.73 19.32 -8.33
CA THR A 97 -12.37 20.44 -9.24
C THR A 97 -12.53 21.83 -8.59
N ALA A 98 -13.53 21.99 -7.72
CA ALA A 98 -13.75 23.22 -6.96
C ALA A 98 -12.62 23.51 -5.96
N LEU A 99 -12.11 22.48 -5.26
CA LEU A 99 -10.95 22.60 -4.37
C LEU A 99 -9.64 22.73 -5.14
N GLN A 100 -9.53 22.09 -6.30
CA GLN A 100 -8.35 22.18 -7.16
C GLN A 100 -8.11 23.61 -7.63
N ARG A 101 -9.17 24.34 -8.02
CA ARG A 101 -9.06 25.74 -8.45
C ARG A 101 -8.65 26.72 -7.34
N THR A 102 -8.97 26.40 -6.08
CA THR A 102 -8.63 27.26 -4.94
C THR A 102 -7.29 26.89 -4.31
N ALA A 103 -6.96 25.60 -4.22
CA ALA A 103 -5.73 25.10 -3.62
C ALA A 103 -4.54 25.07 -4.61
N LEU A 104 -4.79 24.89 -5.91
CA LEU A 104 -3.78 24.75 -6.97
C LEU A 104 -4.01 25.77 -8.08
N ARG A 105 -3.84 27.06 -7.74
CA ARG A 105 -4.16 28.19 -8.64
C ARG A 105 -3.31 28.22 -9.92
N ASP A 106 -2.04 27.83 -9.82
CA ASP A 106 -1.06 27.87 -10.93
C ASP A 106 -0.87 26.48 -11.58
N LEU A 107 -1.87 25.61 -11.49
CA LEU A 107 -1.78 24.28 -12.09
C LEU A 107 -1.78 24.40 -13.63
N PRO A 108 -0.85 23.72 -14.32
CA PRO A 108 -0.84 23.69 -15.78
C PRO A 108 -2.18 23.22 -16.35
N GLN A 109 -2.66 23.86 -17.44
CA GLN A 109 -3.96 23.55 -18.03
C GLN A 109 -4.13 22.07 -18.40
N PHE A 110 -3.05 21.36 -18.71
CA PHE A 110 -3.09 19.94 -19.05
C PHE A 110 -3.38 19.00 -17.85
N LEU A 111 -3.27 19.48 -16.61
CA LEU A 111 -3.56 18.73 -15.37
C LEU A 111 -4.81 19.24 -14.65
N ALA A 112 -5.32 20.41 -15.04
CA ALA A 112 -6.44 21.06 -14.38
C ALA A 112 -7.79 20.49 -14.82
N GLY A 113 -8.72 20.37 -13.85
CA GLY A 113 -10.11 20.01 -14.13
C GLY A 113 -10.39 18.50 -14.18
N TYR A 114 -9.39 17.66 -13.91
CA TYR A 114 -9.60 16.22 -13.76
C TYR A 114 -10.03 15.88 -12.34
N GLN A 115 -11.20 15.25 -12.22
CA GLN A 115 -11.67 14.62 -10.99
C GLN A 115 -12.02 13.17 -11.32
N LEU A 116 -10.99 12.33 -11.39
CA LEU A 116 -11.12 10.92 -11.67
C LEU A 116 -11.62 10.16 -10.44
N SER A 117 -12.33 9.06 -10.67
CA SER A 117 -12.61 8.09 -9.61
C SER A 117 -11.30 7.47 -9.10
N PHE A 118 -11.31 6.97 -7.87
CA PHE A 118 -10.13 6.38 -7.25
C PHE A 118 -9.49 5.29 -8.13
N PHE A 119 -10.28 4.40 -8.72
CA PHE A 119 -9.78 3.33 -9.57
C PHE A 119 -9.20 3.83 -10.89
N ALA A 120 -9.81 4.85 -11.50
CA ALA A 120 -9.28 5.45 -12.72
C ALA A 120 -7.95 6.18 -12.44
N ALA A 121 -7.87 6.94 -11.34
CA ALA A 121 -6.62 7.57 -10.90
C ALA A 121 -5.54 6.53 -10.61
N LEU A 122 -5.89 5.43 -9.91
CA LEU A 122 -4.98 4.33 -9.62
C LEU A 122 -4.38 3.72 -10.90
N ALA A 123 -5.20 3.48 -11.92
CA ALA A 123 -4.72 2.95 -13.20
C ALA A 123 -3.70 3.88 -13.88
N VAL A 124 -3.98 5.19 -13.89
CA VAL A 124 -3.07 6.21 -14.45
C VAL A 124 -1.76 6.26 -13.66
N VAL A 125 -1.84 6.23 -12.33
CA VAL A 125 -0.67 6.28 -11.44
C VAL A 125 0.19 5.01 -11.59
N LEU A 126 -0.44 3.84 -11.72
CA LEU A 126 0.28 2.59 -12.00
C LEU A 126 1.01 2.64 -13.33
N ALA A 127 0.36 3.11 -14.39
CA ALA A 127 1.00 3.27 -15.70
C ALA A 127 2.18 4.24 -15.62
N LEU A 128 2.01 5.38 -14.94
CA LEU A 128 3.07 6.36 -14.72
C LEU A 128 4.26 5.75 -13.95
N ALA A 129 3.99 5.00 -12.88
CA ALA A 129 5.03 4.34 -12.08
C ALA A 129 5.81 3.30 -12.90
N VAL A 130 5.12 2.51 -13.74
CA VAL A 130 5.77 1.55 -14.64
C VAL A 130 6.66 2.26 -15.66
N ILE A 131 6.16 3.32 -16.30
CA ILE A 131 6.94 4.08 -17.30
C ILE A 131 8.19 4.68 -16.65
N VAL A 132 8.04 5.36 -15.51
CA VAL A 132 9.18 5.95 -14.80
C VAL A 132 10.14 4.86 -14.31
N GLY A 133 9.63 3.74 -13.83
CA GLY A 133 10.43 2.58 -13.43
C GLY A 133 11.25 1.99 -14.58
N LEU A 134 10.66 1.84 -15.76
CA LEU A 134 11.38 1.38 -16.95
C LEU A 134 12.45 2.37 -17.39
N LEU A 135 12.12 3.67 -17.44
CA LEU A 135 13.07 4.70 -17.85
C LEU A 135 14.26 4.83 -16.90
N THR A 136 14.02 4.70 -15.59
CA THR A 136 15.08 4.81 -14.57
C THR A 136 15.83 3.51 -14.35
N GLY A 137 15.19 2.36 -14.58
CA GLY A 137 15.79 1.04 -14.42
C GLY A 137 16.54 0.52 -15.64
N THR A 138 16.18 0.95 -16.86
CA THR A 138 16.84 0.49 -18.10
C THR A 138 18.36 0.72 -18.14
N PRO A 139 18.95 1.81 -17.59
CA PRO A 139 20.40 1.95 -17.55
C PRO A 139 21.12 0.99 -16.58
N LEU A 140 20.37 0.31 -15.70
CA LEU A 140 20.89 -0.61 -14.68
C LEU A 140 20.77 -2.09 -15.09
N LEU A 141 20.11 -2.38 -16.22
CA LEU A 141 19.97 -3.71 -16.82
C LEU A 141 21.11 -3.98 -17.80
#